data_AF-A0A5N9GSP8-F1
#
_entry.id   AF-A0A5N9GSP8-F1
#
_cell.length_a   1.000
_cell.length_b   1.000
_cell.length_c   1.000
_cell.angle_alpha   90.00
_cell.angle_beta   90.00
_cell.angle_gamma   90.00
#
_symmetry.space_group_name_H-M   'P 1'
#
loop_
_entity.id
_entity.type
_entity.pdbx_description
1 polymer ?
#
loop_
_entity_poly.entity_id
_entity_poly.type
_entity_poly.pdbx_seq_one_letter_code
_entity_poly.pdbx_strand_id
1 'polypeptide(L)'
;MRHTVQCDVGGKTLTIESGWIAGQADGSVTLRLGDTVMLITACMSDKAREGIDFFPLSVDYEERMYSVGRIPGSFFRREGRPSTEGILAGRLTDRPIRPLFPKGFRNEVQVVATILSADQENPPDVLSIVGASAALSISSIPFDGPIAGCRIGYVDGQMIVNPTFEQIAASTMELIVAGSKDAVVMVEAGAKEISESIILDAIEAAQEANGKIVDAIEELVKLAGKPKITIEPPPTPREAAVAAMNDDVRSRVREAVFAGYEKGERDKAVGVIQSEVAATLPEDVPSGEVRDAFDSLVDEVFRKGVLKENVRADG
;
A
#
# COMPACT_ATOMS: atom_id res chain seq x y z
N MET A 1 25.84 11.53 -6.18
CA MET A 1 26.48 10.58 -7.12
C MET A 1 25.35 9.74 -7.70
N ARG A 2 25.37 9.42 -9.00
CA ARG A 2 24.32 8.59 -9.60
C ARG A 2 24.56 7.13 -9.22
N HIS A 3 23.56 6.50 -8.63
CA HIS A 3 23.54 5.07 -8.31
C HIS A 3 22.55 4.39 -9.25
N THR A 4 22.94 3.26 -9.82
CA THR A 4 22.14 2.51 -10.80
C THR A 4 22.21 1.04 -10.46
N VAL A 5 21.04 0.40 -10.39
CA VAL A 5 20.88 -1.05 -10.26
C VAL A 5 19.98 -1.55 -11.38
N GLN A 6 20.13 -2.81 -11.76
CA GLN A 6 19.36 -3.42 -12.85
C GLN A 6 18.94 -4.83 -12.48
N CYS A 7 17.77 -5.23 -12.95
CA CYS A 7 17.30 -6.62 -12.88
C CYS A 7 16.58 -7.01 -14.17
N ASP A 8 16.51 -8.32 -14.44
CA ASP A 8 15.67 -8.88 -15.49
C ASP A 8 14.26 -9.14 -14.95
N VAL A 9 13.25 -8.67 -15.68
CA VAL A 9 11.84 -8.90 -15.37
C VAL A 9 11.11 -9.21 -16.67
N GLY A 10 10.70 -10.46 -16.86
CA GLY A 10 10.00 -10.88 -18.08
C GLY A 10 10.86 -10.77 -19.34
N GLY A 11 12.18 -10.99 -19.23
CA GLY A 11 13.12 -10.86 -20.35
C GLY A 11 13.44 -9.42 -20.74
N LYS A 12 13.00 -8.44 -19.93
CA LYS A 12 13.26 -7.01 -20.12
C LYS A 12 14.11 -6.50 -18.97
N THR A 13 15.06 -5.62 -19.27
CA THR A 13 15.90 -4.98 -18.24
C THR A 13 15.16 -3.82 -17.59
N LEU A 14 14.84 -3.96 -16.31
CA LEU A 14 14.38 -2.86 -15.46
C LEU A 14 15.59 -2.17 -14.83
N THR A 15 15.73 -0.87 -15.06
CA THR A 15 16.78 -0.03 -14.46
C THR A 15 16.19 0.88 -13.40
N ILE A 16 16.81 0.92 -12.22
CA ILE A 16 16.42 1.78 -11.10
C ILE A 16 17.59 2.67 -10.73
N GLU A 17 17.38 3.98 -10.71
CA GLU A 17 18.44 4.96 -10.49
C GLU A 17 18.09 5.97 -9.41
N SER A 18 19.08 6.45 -8.67
CA SER A 18 18.92 7.52 -7.68
C SER A 18 20.15 8.45 -7.62
N GLY A 19 20.01 9.57 -6.92
CA GLY A 19 21.13 10.47 -6.56
C GLY A 19 21.48 11.56 -7.57
N TRP A 20 20.60 11.82 -8.57
CA TRP A 20 20.84 12.86 -9.59
C TRP A 20 19.62 13.75 -9.92
N ILE A 21 18.38 13.27 -9.80
CA ILE A 21 17.15 14.09 -9.92
C ILE A 21 16.49 14.26 -8.55
N ALA A 22 15.86 15.42 -8.31
CA ALA A 22 15.02 15.70 -7.15
C ALA A 22 15.72 15.47 -5.80
N GLY A 23 16.98 15.90 -5.68
CA GLY A 23 17.81 15.67 -4.47
C GLY A 23 17.33 16.37 -3.19
N GLN A 24 16.28 17.18 -3.25
CA GLN A 24 15.63 17.78 -2.08
C GLN A 24 14.50 16.91 -1.50
N ALA A 25 14.00 15.91 -2.25
CA ALA A 25 13.01 14.97 -1.72
C ALA A 25 13.65 14.03 -0.68
N ASP A 26 12.84 13.47 0.22
CA ASP A 26 13.32 12.49 1.19
C ASP A 26 13.84 11.23 0.49
N GLY A 27 13.13 10.79 -0.56
CA GLY A 27 13.60 9.77 -1.50
C GLY A 27 13.20 10.12 -2.93
N SER A 28 14.10 9.86 -3.89
CA SER A 28 13.79 9.98 -5.32
C SER A 28 14.45 8.88 -6.13
N VAL A 29 13.69 8.30 -7.06
CA VAL A 29 14.18 7.28 -7.99
C VAL A 29 13.67 7.53 -9.40
N THR A 30 14.49 7.20 -10.39
CA THR A 30 14.08 7.15 -11.80
C THR A 30 14.08 5.71 -12.24
N LEU A 31 12.94 5.24 -12.74
CA LEU A 31 12.78 3.91 -13.31
C LEU A 31 12.84 3.98 -14.84
N ARG A 32 13.37 2.93 -15.44
CA ARG A 32 13.31 2.70 -16.89
C ARG A 32 13.06 1.24 -17.22
N LEU A 33 12.04 0.98 -18.04
CA LEU A 33 11.77 -0.31 -18.68
C LEU A 33 11.54 -0.04 -20.18
N GLY A 34 12.43 -0.54 -21.04
CA GLY A 34 12.44 -0.12 -22.44
C GLY A 34 12.71 1.38 -22.56
N ASP A 35 11.83 2.10 -23.25
CA ASP A 35 11.87 3.57 -23.35
C ASP A 35 10.84 4.26 -22.45
N THR A 36 10.09 3.49 -21.67
CA THR A 36 9.23 4.02 -20.61
C THR A 36 10.07 4.45 -19.40
N VAL A 37 9.98 5.73 -19.05
CA VAL A 37 10.74 6.36 -17.96
C VAL A 37 9.79 7.05 -16.99
N MET A 38 9.96 6.79 -15.70
CA MET A 38 9.16 7.37 -14.63
C MET A 38 10.04 7.93 -13.52
N LEU A 39 9.73 9.13 -13.04
CA LEU A 39 10.33 9.71 -11.84
C LEU A 39 9.37 9.51 -10.68
N ILE A 40 9.87 8.94 -9.58
CA ILE A 40 9.12 8.80 -8.35
C ILE A 40 9.83 9.58 -7.26
N THR A 41 9.04 10.35 -6.50
CA THR A 41 9.51 11.10 -5.34
C THR A 41 8.65 10.76 -4.13
N ALA A 42 9.29 10.63 -2.97
CA ALA A 42 8.63 10.44 -1.69
C ALA A 42 9.08 11.56 -0.75
N CYS A 43 8.12 12.22 -0.12
CA CYS A 43 8.34 13.31 0.83
C CYS A 43 7.52 13.07 2.09
N MET A 44 8.07 13.43 3.24
CA MET A 44 7.42 13.33 4.54
C MET A 44 7.45 14.68 5.27
N SER A 45 6.38 15.01 5.99
CA SER A 45 6.35 16.20 6.84
C SER A 45 7.28 16.04 8.05
N ASP A 46 7.92 17.14 8.49
CA ASP A 46 8.80 17.13 9.67
C ASP A 46 8.07 16.73 10.96
N LYS A 47 6.78 17.08 11.06
CA LYS A 47 5.93 16.81 12.21
C LYS A 47 4.56 16.29 11.76
N ALA A 48 3.95 15.44 12.58
CA ALA A 48 2.54 15.10 12.44
C ALA A 48 1.66 16.34 12.71
N ARG A 49 0.54 16.45 11.98
CA ARG A 49 -0.43 17.52 12.20
C ARG A 49 -1.13 17.32 13.56
N GLU A 50 -1.33 18.39 14.32
CA GLU A 50 -2.01 18.30 15.61
C GLU A 50 -3.47 17.81 15.43
N GLY A 51 -3.90 16.92 16.32
CA GLY A 51 -5.26 16.37 16.33
C GLY A 51 -5.56 15.32 15.25
N ILE A 52 -4.59 14.93 14.42
CA ILE A 52 -4.79 13.85 13.44
C ILE A 52 -4.83 12.48 14.13
N ASP A 53 -5.84 11.68 13.80
CA ASP A 53 -6.03 10.32 14.34
C ASP A 53 -5.84 9.23 13.29
N PHE A 54 -5.51 9.59 12.05
CA PHE A 54 -5.22 8.67 10.95
C PHE A 54 -3.86 8.95 10.30
N PHE A 55 -3.37 8.01 9.48
CA PHE A 55 -2.14 8.16 8.70
C PHE A 55 -2.44 8.81 7.33
N PRO A 56 -1.99 10.05 7.08
CA PRO A 56 -2.24 10.74 5.81
C PRO A 56 -1.16 10.36 4.78
N LEU A 57 -1.45 9.28 4.04
CA LEU A 57 -0.70 8.91 2.83
C LEU A 57 -1.48 9.34 1.60
N SER A 58 -0.81 10.05 0.70
CA SER A 58 -1.30 10.44 -0.62
C SER A 58 -0.37 9.89 -1.70
N VAL A 59 -0.95 9.29 -2.73
CA VAL A 59 -0.22 8.79 -3.91
C VAL A 59 -0.78 9.45 -5.16
N ASP A 60 0.04 10.28 -5.79
CA ASP A 60 -0.30 10.98 -7.03
C ASP A 60 0.39 10.30 -8.21
N TYR A 61 -0.38 9.97 -9.24
CA TYR A 61 0.13 9.42 -10.50
C TYR A 61 -0.13 10.44 -11.61
N GLU A 62 0.95 11.01 -12.15
CA GLU A 62 0.91 12.10 -13.11
C GLU A 62 1.32 11.65 -14.51
N GLU A 63 0.35 11.63 -15.41
CA GLU A 63 0.55 11.41 -16.83
C GLU A 63 0.81 12.75 -17.53
N ARG A 64 1.99 12.89 -18.14
CA ARG A 64 2.36 14.09 -18.88
C ARG A 64 2.25 13.83 -20.38
N MET A 65 1.57 14.69 -21.14
CA MET A 65 1.35 14.45 -22.58
C MET A 65 2.64 14.49 -23.38
N TYR A 66 3.66 15.20 -22.88
CA TYR A 66 4.99 15.18 -23.48
C TYR A 66 5.63 13.79 -23.44
N SER A 67 5.23 12.91 -22.51
CA SER A 67 5.79 11.56 -22.40
C SER A 67 5.55 10.72 -23.66
N VAL A 68 4.50 11.05 -24.41
CA VAL A 68 4.13 10.46 -25.70
C VAL A 68 4.32 11.43 -26.87
N GLY A 69 5.05 12.54 -26.67
CA GLY A 69 5.34 13.53 -27.70
C GLY A 69 4.14 14.36 -28.16
N ARG A 70 3.12 14.55 -27.32
CA ARG A 70 1.89 15.29 -27.66
C ARG A 70 1.71 16.54 -26.83
N ILE A 71 1.08 17.56 -27.43
CA ILE A 71 0.62 18.76 -26.71
C ILE A 71 -0.80 18.48 -26.19
N PRO A 72 -1.14 18.83 -24.93
CA PRO A 72 -2.49 18.62 -24.40
C PRO A 72 -3.58 19.23 -25.29
N GLY A 73 -4.66 18.45 -25.49
CA GLY A 73 -5.83 18.86 -26.28
C GLY A 73 -6.78 19.81 -25.56
N SER A 74 -6.56 20.09 -24.27
CA SER A 74 -7.40 20.96 -23.46
C SER A 74 -7.35 22.42 -23.94
N PHE A 75 -8.37 23.22 -23.60
CA PHE A 75 -8.43 24.65 -23.95
C PHE A 75 -7.18 25.42 -23.48
N PHE A 76 -6.68 25.09 -22.28
CA PHE A 76 -5.50 25.72 -21.70
C PHE A 76 -4.17 25.13 -22.19
N ARG A 77 -4.18 24.11 -23.07
CA ARG A 77 -2.99 23.39 -23.54
C ARG A 77 -2.09 22.88 -22.41
N ARG A 78 -2.71 22.48 -21.31
CA ARG A 78 -2.06 21.99 -20.09
C ARG A 78 -2.78 20.76 -19.55
N GLU A 79 -2.04 19.86 -18.94
CA GLU A 79 -2.59 18.76 -18.15
C GLU A 79 -3.35 19.32 -16.94
N GLY A 80 -4.54 18.78 -16.71
CA GLY A 80 -5.46 19.22 -15.66
C GLY A 80 -5.55 18.19 -14.55
N ARG A 81 -6.79 17.81 -14.21
CA ARG A 81 -7.06 16.75 -13.24
C ARG A 81 -6.57 15.40 -13.76
N PRO A 82 -6.17 14.48 -12.87
CA PRO A 82 -5.83 13.10 -13.25
C PRO A 82 -6.95 12.42 -14.04
N SER A 83 -6.56 11.56 -14.97
CA SER A 83 -7.44 10.63 -15.68
C SER A 83 -7.98 9.55 -14.73
N THR A 84 -9.01 8.80 -15.16
CA THR A 84 -9.49 7.65 -14.40
C THR A 84 -8.39 6.61 -14.25
N GLU A 85 -7.63 6.37 -15.31
CA GLU A 85 -6.50 5.45 -15.38
C GLU A 85 -5.39 5.89 -14.43
N GLY A 86 -5.07 7.19 -14.38
CA GLY A 86 -4.11 7.74 -13.42
C GLY A 86 -4.58 7.58 -11.97
N ILE A 87 -5.86 7.80 -11.68
CA ILE A 87 -6.43 7.55 -10.34
C ILE A 87 -6.33 6.06 -9.96
N LEU A 88 -6.62 5.16 -10.91
CA LEU A 88 -6.51 3.72 -10.70
C LEU A 88 -5.05 3.30 -10.45
N ALA A 89 -4.08 3.82 -11.22
CA ALA A 89 -2.66 3.59 -11.01
C ALA A 89 -2.16 4.13 -9.64
N GLY A 90 -2.64 5.31 -9.23
CA GLY A 90 -2.37 5.84 -7.89
C GLY A 90 -2.89 4.91 -6.78
N ARG A 91 -4.12 4.40 -6.92
CA ARG A 91 -4.70 3.41 -5.98
C ARG A 91 -3.97 2.08 -6.01
N LEU A 92 -3.52 1.64 -7.18
CA LEU A 92 -2.76 0.41 -7.37
C LEU A 92 -1.44 0.46 -6.59
N THR A 93 -0.82 1.64 -6.50
CA THR A 93 0.40 1.88 -5.72
C THR A 93 0.14 2.14 -4.25
N ASP A 94 -0.93 2.86 -3.88
CA ASP A 94 -1.30 3.14 -2.49
C ASP A 94 -1.58 1.86 -1.68
N ARG A 95 -2.41 0.96 -2.24
CA ARG A 95 -2.87 -0.26 -1.55
C ARG A 95 -1.73 -1.10 -0.98
N PRO A 96 -0.67 -1.45 -1.74
CA PRO A 96 0.39 -2.31 -1.23
C PRO A 96 1.41 -1.59 -0.34
N ILE A 97 1.62 -0.28 -0.48
CA ILE A 97 2.59 0.44 0.39
C ILE A 97 1.97 0.85 1.73
N ARG A 98 0.67 1.15 1.77
CA ARG A 98 -0.04 1.64 2.97
C ARG A 98 0.10 0.74 4.22
N PRO A 99 -0.04 -0.60 4.14
CA PRO A 99 0.07 -1.46 5.33
C PRO A 99 1.50 -1.62 5.85
N LEU A 100 2.51 -1.17 5.09
CA LEU A 100 3.93 -1.29 5.45
C LEU A 100 4.46 -0.09 6.24
N PHE A 101 3.61 0.89 6.52
CA PHE A 101 3.97 1.97 7.44
C PHE A 101 3.72 1.52 8.89
N PRO A 102 4.62 1.87 9.83
CA PRO A 102 4.45 1.49 11.23
C PRO A 102 3.12 1.96 11.82
N LYS A 103 2.53 1.14 12.69
CA LYS A 103 1.29 1.51 13.40
C LYS A 103 1.50 2.79 14.22
N GLY A 104 0.53 3.70 14.16
CA GLY A 104 0.59 4.99 14.85
C GLY A 104 1.46 6.04 14.18
N PHE A 105 2.09 5.73 13.05
CA PHE A 105 2.77 6.74 12.24
C PHE A 105 1.74 7.72 11.64
N ARG A 106 1.95 9.02 11.89
CA ARG A 106 0.98 10.09 11.57
C ARG A 106 1.60 11.27 10.83
N ASN A 107 2.88 11.20 10.48
CA ASN A 107 3.47 12.19 9.57
C ASN A 107 2.84 12.02 8.19
N GLU A 108 2.65 13.13 7.51
CA GLU A 108 2.12 13.13 6.15
C GLU A 108 3.19 12.65 5.19
N VAL A 109 2.82 11.67 4.38
CA VAL A 109 3.69 11.12 3.34
C VAL A 109 3.00 11.32 2.00
N GLN A 110 3.71 11.94 1.08
CA GLN A 110 3.29 12.07 -0.31
C GLN A 110 4.25 11.30 -1.20
N VAL A 111 3.69 10.45 -2.07
CA VAL A 111 4.42 9.80 -3.15
C VAL A 111 3.88 10.32 -4.47
N VAL A 112 4.75 10.86 -5.32
CA VAL A 112 4.37 11.34 -6.66
C VAL A 112 5.13 10.53 -7.70
N ALA A 113 4.38 9.87 -8.58
CA ALA A 113 4.89 9.12 -9.72
C ALA A 113 4.58 9.89 -11.01
N THR A 114 5.61 10.48 -11.63
CA THR A 114 5.47 11.26 -12.87
C THR A 114 6.05 10.50 -14.05
N ILE A 115 5.23 10.24 -15.07
CA ILE A 115 5.70 9.63 -16.32
C ILE A 115 6.48 10.67 -17.12
N LEU A 116 7.76 10.40 -17.37
CA LEU A 116 8.63 11.26 -18.16
C LEU A 116 8.67 10.85 -19.64
N SER A 117 8.59 9.55 -19.92
CA SER A 117 8.52 8.99 -21.27
C SER A 117 7.71 7.71 -21.26
N ALA A 118 6.95 7.46 -22.33
CA ALA A 118 6.18 6.24 -22.51
C ALA A 118 6.41 5.71 -23.94
N ASP A 119 6.83 4.46 -24.04
CA ASP A 119 7.19 3.82 -25.30
C ASP A 119 6.01 3.27 -26.10
N GLN A 120 4.79 3.34 -25.53
CA GLN A 120 3.55 2.79 -26.09
C GLN A 120 3.56 1.25 -26.27
N GLU A 121 4.53 0.57 -25.67
CA GLU A 121 4.64 -0.89 -25.68
C GLU A 121 4.46 -1.45 -24.27
N ASN A 122 5.13 -0.84 -23.28
CA ASN A 122 5.16 -1.25 -21.90
C ASN A 122 4.21 -0.40 -21.05
N PRO A 123 3.21 -1.00 -20.38
CA PRO A 123 2.37 -0.27 -19.46
C PRO A 123 3.17 0.28 -18.26
N PRO A 124 3.05 1.59 -17.95
CA PRO A 124 3.84 2.22 -16.89
C PRO A 124 3.28 2.04 -15.47
N ASP A 125 2.01 1.66 -15.33
CA ASP A 125 1.26 1.65 -14.07
C ASP A 125 1.94 0.81 -12.97
N VAL A 126 2.36 -0.41 -13.28
CA VAL A 126 3.01 -1.32 -12.33
C VAL A 126 4.39 -0.82 -11.89
N LEU A 127 5.08 -0.05 -12.73
CA LEU A 127 6.36 0.56 -12.38
C LEU A 127 6.21 1.56 -11.23
N SER A 128 5.04 2.18 -11.06
CA SER A 128 4.82 3.11 -9.95
C SER A 128 4.86 2.41 -8.58
N ILE A 129 4.47 1.13 -8.49
CA ILE A 129 4.60 0.32 -7.27
C ILE A 129 6.08 0.15 -6.91
N VAL A 130 6.86 -0.30 -7.89
CA VAL A 130 8.31 -0.53 -7.73
C VAL A 130 9.02 0.78 -7.36
N GLY A 131 8.66 1.87 -8.02
CA GLY A 131 9.28 3.17 -7.83
C GLY A 131 8.94 3.79 -6.48
N ALA A 132 7.68 3.67 -6.05
CA ALA A 132 7.26 4.09 -4.73
C ALA A 132 8.00 3.30 -3.64
N SER A 133 8.07 1.97 -3.80
CA SER A 133 8.79 1.14 -2.86
C SER A 133 10.28 1.48 -2.79
N ALA A 134 10.93 1.68 -3.92
CA ALA A 134 12.34 2.06 -3.97
C ALA A 134 12.58 3.45 -3.36
N ALA A 135 11.76 4.46 -3.71
CA ALA A 135 11.87 5.81 -3.16
C ALA A 135 11.68 5.83 -1.64
N LEU A 136 10.65 5.15 -1.12
CA LEU A 136 10.42 5.01 0.32
C LEU A 136 11.57 4.25 0.99
N SER A 137 12.08 3.19 0.37
CA SER A 137 13.15 2.36 0.93
C SER A 137 14.47 3.11 1.06
N ILE A 138 14.85 3.95 0.07
CA ILE A 138 16.08 4.76 0.17
C ILE A 138 15.92 6.01 1.05
N SER A 139 14.68 6.44 1.34
CA SER A 139 14.41 7.61 2.17
C SER A 139 14.66 7.35 3.66
N SER A 140 14.61 8.39 4.49
CA SER A 140 14.59 8.25 5.95
C SER A 140 13.20 7.86 6.50
N ILE A 141 12.16 7.81 5.65
CA ILE A 141 10.78 7.52 6.06
C ILE A 141 10.67 6.05 6.53
N PRO A 142 10.05 5.79 7.70
CA PRO A 142 9.88 4.43 8.21
C PRO A 142 8.91 3.64 7.36
N PHE A 143 9.39 2.49 6.87
CA PHE A 143 8.70 1.70 5.86
C PHE A 143 9.23 0.26 5.92
N ASP A 144 8.33 -0.69 6.21
CA ASP A 144 8.61 -2.12 6.34
C ASP A 144 8.57 -2.84 4.98
N GLY A 145 9.16 -2.20 3.96
CA GLY A 145 9.41 -2.80 2.65
C GLY A 145 10.84 -3.34 2.51
N PRO A 146 11.37 -3.52 1.28
CA PRO A 146 10.72 -3.19 0.01
C PRO A 146 9.69 -4.23 -0.43
N ILE A 147 8.85 -3.80 -1.37
CA ILE A 147 7.93 -4.63 -2.14
C ILE A 147 8.13 -4.33 -3.62
N ALA A 148 7.73 -5.25 -4.47
CA ALA A 148 7.64 -5.03 -5.90
C ALA A 148 6.25 -5.38 -6.40
N GLY A 149 5.94 -4.92 -7.60
CA GLY A 149 4.75 -5.35 -8.33
C GLY A 149 5.11 -5.74 -9.75
N CYS A 150 4.41 -6.74 -10.28
CA CYS A 150 4.48 -7.14 -11.68
C CYS A 150 3.08 -7.49 -12.21
N ARG A 151 2.90 -7.38 -13.52
CA ARG A 151 1.70 -7.84 -14.23
C ARG A 151 1.96 -9.21 -14.84
N ILE A 152 1.01 -10.13 -14.75
CA ILE A 152 1.03 -11.45 -15.38
C ILE A 152 -0.11 -11.52 -16.40
N GLY A 153 0.25 -11.85 -17.63
CA GLY A 153 -0.68 -12.24 -18.70
C GLY A 153 -0.72 -13.75 -18.88
N TYR A 154 -1.80 -14.25 -19.47
CA TYR A 154 -1.95 -15.65 -19.88
C TYR A 154 -2.40 -15.73 -21.34
N VAL A 155 -1.46 -16.02 -22.23
CA VAL A 155 -1.63 -16.06 -23.70
C VAL A 155 -1.30 -17.46 -24.18
N ASP A 156 -2.23 -18.09 -24.92
CA ASP A 156 -2.04 -19.42 -25.53
C ASP A 156 -1.46 -20.50 -24.60
N GLY A 157 -1.88 -20.50 -23.33
CA GLY A 157 -1.42 -21.46 -22.33
C GLY A 157 -0.11 -21.11 -21.62
N GLN A 158 0.42 -19.91 -21.84
CA GLN A 158 1.70 -19.47 -21.29
C GLN A 158 1.55 -18.20 -20.44
N MET A 159 2.24 -18.21 -19.28
CA MET A 159 2.37 -17.04 -18.42
C MET A 159 3.40 -16.07 -18.99
N ILE A 160 3.04 -14.78 -19.05
CA ILE A 160 3.94 -13.72 -19.51
C ILE A 160 4.08 -12.69 -18.39
N VAL A 161 5.30 -12.47 -17.91
CA VAL A 161 5.62 -11.45 -16.91
C VAL A 161 5.80 -10.10 -17.61
N ASN A 162 5.16 -9.06 -17.08
CA ASN A 162 5.09 -7.70 -17.62
C ASN A 162 4.80 -7.67 -19.14
N PRO A 163 3.62 -8.23 -19.55
CA PRO A 163 3.23 -8.28 -20.95
C PRO A 163 3.10 -6.87 -21.54
N THR A 164 3.35 -6.75 -22.84
CA THR A 164 3.11 -5.51 -23.61
C THR A 164 1.61 -5.24 -23.76
N PHE A 165 1.22 -4.04 -24.19
CA PHE A 165 -0.19 -3.74 -24.49
C PHE A 165 -0.83 -4.74 -25.47
N GLU A 166 -0.09 -5.18 -26.49
CA GLU A 166 -0.56 -6.17 -27.46
C GLU A 166 -0.77 -7.55 -26.82
N GLN A 167 0.18 -8.00 -25.99
CA GLN A 167 0.07 -9.26 -25.26
C GLN A 167 -1.08 -9.25 -24.25
N ILE A 168 -1.32 -8.11 -23.58
CA ILE A 168 -2.49 -7.93 -22.70
C ILE A 168 -3.79 -8.07 -23.49
N ALA A 169 -3.89 -7.45 -24.66
CA ALA A 169 -5.08 -7.55 -25.51
C ALA A 169 -5.35 -8.99 -25.99
N ALA A 170 -4.30 -9.77 -26.27
CA ALA A 170 -4.39 -11.19 -26.60
C ALA A 170 -4.65 -12.10 -25.38
N SER A 171 -4.47 -11.59 -24.18
CA SER A 171 -4.53 -12.36 -22.95
C SER A 171 -5.96 -12.78 -22.56
N THR A 172 -6.04 -13.92 -21.87
CA THR A 172 -7.25 -14.39 -21.19
C THR A 172 -7.26 -14.02 -19.70
N MET A 173 -6.15 -13.51 -19.18
CA MET A 173 -5.98 -13.06 -17.80
C MET A 173 -5.06 -11.85 -17.72
N GLU A 174 -5.40 -10.89 -16.87
CA GLU A 174 -4.52 -9.83 -16.44
C GLU A 174 -4.51 -9.82 -14.91
N LEU A 175 -3.36 -10.15 -14.33
CA LEU A 175 -3.18 -10.23 -12.90
C LEU A 175 -2.03 -9.31 -12.47
N ILE A 176 -2.28 -8.38 -11.56
CA ILE A 176 -1.23 -7.57 -10.95
C ILE A 176 -1.07 -8.05 -9.52
N VAL A 177 0.16 -8.42 -9.16
CA VAL A 177 0.50 -8.90 -7.81
C VAL A 177 1.63 -8.04 -7.27
N ALA A 178 1.42 -7.50 -6.07
CA ALA A 178 2.45 -6.79 -5.33
C ALA A 178 2.74 -7.48 -4.00
N GLY A 179 4.01 -7.55 -3.63
CA GLY A 179 4.45 -8.22 -2.40
C GLY A 179 5.94 -8.05 -2.11
N SER A 180 6.33 -8.47 -0.91
CA SER A 180 7.73 -8.65 -0.54
C SER A 180 8.23 -10.00 -1.06
N LYS A 181 9.45 -10.41 -0.69
CA LYS A 181 9.96 -11.76 -0.98
C LYS A 181 9.19 -12.87 -0.27
N ASP A 182 8.58 -12.54 0.87
CA ASP A 182 8.02 -13.54 1.78
C ASP A 182 6.49 -13.61 1.67
N ALA A 183 5.83 -12.54 1.20
CA ALA A 183 4.39 -12.47 1.22
C ALA A 183 3.81 -11.58 0.11
N VAL A 184 2.66 -12.03 -0.41
CA VAL A 184 1.76 -11.22 -1.24
C VAL A 184 1.03 -10.21 -0.34
N VAL A 185 1.02 -8.94 -0.75
CA VAL A 185 0.33 -7.85 -0.04
C VAL A 185 -0.95 -7.45 -0.77
N MET A 186 -0.92 -7.45 -2.11
CA MET A 186 -2.03 -6.98 -2.92
C MET A 186 -2.14 -7.77 -4.22
N VAL A 187 -3.38 -8.04 -4.62
CA VAL A 187 -3.73 -8.62 -5.92
C VAL A 187 -4.86 -7.78 -6.54
N GLU A 188 -4.75 -7.52 -7.84
CA GLU A 188 -5.80 -7.00 -8.71
C GLU A 188 -5.89 -7.90 -9.94
N ALA A 189 -7.08 -8.35 -10.32
CA ALA A 189 -7.24 -9.37 -11.35
C ALA A 189 -8.45 -9.12 -12.25
N GLY A 190 -8.29 -9.40 -13.54
CA GLY A 190 -9.37 -9.58 -14.51
C GLY A 190 -9.09 -10.79 -15.38
N ALA A 191 -10.05 -11.70 -15.54
CA ALA A 191 -9.85 -12.92 -16.33
C ALA A 191 -11.13 -13.42 -17.01
N LYS A 192 -10.95 -14.22 -18.07
CA LYS A 192 -12.02 -14.82 -18.89
C LYS A 192 -12.25 -16.29 -18.48
N GLU A 193 -12.94 -16.50 -17.36
CA GLU A 193 -13.35 -17.84 -16.88
C GLU A 193 -12.21 -18.88 -16.80
N ILE A 194 -11.09 -18.49 -16.20
CA ILE A 194 -9.94 -19.39 -15.99
C ILE A 194 -10.06 -20.15 -14.66
N SER A 195 -9.44 -21.33 -14.59
CA SER A 195 -9.43 -22.16 -13.37
C SER A 195 -8.61 -21.53 -12.25
N GLU A 196 -8.98 -21.79 -11.01
CA GLU A 196 -8.31 -21.29 -9.81
C GLU A 196 -6.83 -21.69 -9.74
N SER A 197 -6.46 -22.87 -10.26
CA SER A 197 -5.06 -23.31 -10.31
C SER A 197 -4.18 -22.39 -11.17
N ILE A 198 -4.72 -21.91 -12.30
CA ILE A 198 -4.00 -20.98 -13.20
C ILE A 198 -3.76 -19.63 -12.49
N ILE A 199 -4.73 -19.16 -11.69
CA ILE A 199 -4.56 -17.95 -10.87
C ILE A 199 -3.45 -18.16 -9.83
N LEU A 200 -3.40 -19.31 -9.17
CA LEU A 200 -2.36 -19.62 -8.19
C LEU A 200 -0.97 -19.65 -8.84
N ASP A 201 -0.83 -20.36 -9.97
CA ASP A 201 0.41 -20.43 -10.74
C ASP A 201 0.87 -19.02 -11.18
N ALA A 202 -0.08 -18.15 -11.54
CA ALA A 202 0.21 -16.76 -11.90
C ALA A 202 0.71 -15.94 -10.70
N ILE A 203 0.15 -16.15 -9.50
CA ILE A 203 0.62 -15.49 -8.27
C ILE A 203 2.04 -15.95 -7.93
N GLU A 204 2.34 -17.24 -8.08
CA GLU A 204 3.68 -17.79 -7.84
C GLU A 204 4.71 -17.22 -8.82
N ALA A 205 4.38 -17.19 -10.12
CA ALA A 205 5.23 -16.57 -11.15
C ALA A 205 5.47 -15.07 -10.87
N ALA A 206 4.45 -14.37 -10.36
CA ALA A 206 4.58 -12.99 -9.96
C ALA A 206 5.49 -12.79 -8.75
N GLN A 207 5.39 -13.66 -7.74
CA GLN A 207 6.25 -13.64 -6.55
C GLN A 207 7.72 -13.86 -6.91
N GLU A 208 8.02 -14.79 -7.82
CA GLU A 208 9.39 -15.01 -8.29
C GLU A 208 9.96 -13.76 -8.99
N ALA A 209 9.17 -13.14 -9.88
CA ALA A 209 9.56 -11.92 -10.57
C ALA A 209 9.74 -10.75 -9.59
N ASN A 210 8.83 -10.58 -8.64
CA ASN A 210 8.90 -9.56 -7.60
C ASN A 210 10.15 -9.72 -6.74
N GLY A 211 10.54 -10.95 -6.38
CA GLY A 211 11.76 -11.22 -5.62
C GLY A 211 13.01 -10.62 -6.26
N LYS A 212 13.18 -10.79 -7.57
CA LYS A 212 14.31 -10.22 -8.35
C LYS A 212 14.32 -8.69 -8.33
N ILE A 213 13.14 -8.06 -8.36
CA ILE A 213 13.02 -6.59 -8.27
C ILE A 213 13.34 -6.13 -6.84
N VAL A 214 12.83 -6.82 -5.82
CA VAL A 214 13.12 -6.49 -4.42
C VAL A 214 14.61 -6.60 -4.13
N ASP A 215 15.31 -7.62 -4.66
CA ASP A 215 16.78 -7.74 -4.58
C ASP A 215 17.50 -6.50 -5.13
N ALA A 216 17.07 -6.01 -6.30
CA ALA A 216 17.64 -4.81 -6.90
C ALA A 216 17.36 -3.56 -6.04
N ILE A 217 16.16 -3.42 -5.49
CA ILE A 217 15.83 -2.31 -4.58
C ILE A 217 16.72 -2.37 -3.32
N GLU A 218 16.90 -3.55 -2.72
CA GLU A 218 17.78 -3.74 -1.57
C GLU A 218 19.24 -3.37 -1.89
N GLU A 219 19.73 -3.69 -3.08
CA GLU A 219 21.04 -3.23 -3.55
C GLU A 219 21.10 -1.70 -3.64
N LEU A 220 20.07 -1.06 -4.19
CA LEU A 220 19.99 0.40 -4.25
C LEU A 220 19.98 1.03 -2.85
N VAL A 221 19.28 0.42 -1.89
CA VAL A 221 19.27 0.86 -0.48
C VAL A 221 20.68 0.77 0.13
N LYS A 222 21.47 -0.27 -0.18
CA LYS A 222 22.87 -0.35 0.29
C LYS A 222 23.74 0.77 -0.29
N LEU A 223 23.45 1.22 -1.51
CA LEU A 223 24.23 2.25 -2.20
C LEU A 223 23.82 3.69 -1.84
N ALA A 224 22.53 3.93 -1.64
CA ALA A 224 21.94 5.28 -1.54
C ALA A 224 20.96 5.47 -0.39
N GLY A 225 20.74 4.46 0.46
CA GLY A 225 19.77 4.50 1.55
C GLY A 225 20.17 5.43 2.68
N LYS A 226 19.20 6.22 3.16
CA LYS A 226 19.32 7.05 4.35
C LYS A 226 18.93 6.24 5.60
N PRO A 227 19.52 6.51 6.78
CA PRO A 227 19.04 5.94 8.03
C PRO A 227 17.57 6.26 8.26
N LYS A 228 16.78 5.26 8.65
CA LYS A 228 15.36 5.43 8.99
C LYS A 228 15.22 6.26 10.26
N ILE A 229 14.29 7.21 10.27
CA ILE A 229 13.94 7.89 11.51
C ILE A 229 13.25 6.90 12.45
N THR A 230 13.51 7.03 13.74
CA THR A 230 12.73 6.30 14.75
C THR A 230 11.51 7.14 15.09
N ILE A 231 10.32 6.60 14.89
CA ILE A 231 9.10 7.21 15.38
C ILE A 231 8.88 6.67 16.79
N GLU A 232 8.59 7.55 17.75
CA GLU A 232 8.11 7.09 19.05
C GLU A 232 6.78 6.38 18.83
N PRO A 233 6.63 5.12 19.32
CA PRO A 233 5.35 4.44 19.20
C PRO A 233 4.25 5.33 19.79
N PRO A 234 3.03 5.30 19.24
CA PRO A 234 1.93 6.06 19.82
C PRO A 234 1.86 5.73 21.31
N PRO A 235 1.58 6.72 22.18
CA PRO A 235 1.47 6.47 23.61
C PRO A 235 0.50 5.30 23.80
N THR A 236 0.98 4.23 24.42
CA THR A 236 0.11 3.12 24.80
C THR A 236 -0.99 3.67 25.69
N PRO A 237 -2.26 3.26 25.50
CA PRO A 237 -3.34 3.68 26.40
C PRO A 237 -2.88 3.48 27.84
N ARG A 238 -3.09 4.50 28.69
CA ARG A 238 -2.66 4.40 30.10
C ARG A 238 -3.19 3.11 30.72
N GLU A 239 -2.46 2.55 31.69
CA GLU A 239 -2.85 1.32 32.39
C GLU A 239 -4.30 1.37 32.91
N ALA A 240 -4.78 2.55 33.31
CA ALA A 240 -6.18 2.75 33.70
C ALA A 240 -7.19 2.42 32.59
N ALA A 241 -6.93 2.86 31.35
CA ALA A 241 -7.80 2.57 30.20
C ALA A 241 -7.78 1.08 29.83
N VAL A 242 -6.61 0.44 29.92
CA VAL A 242 -6.47 -1.01 29.68
C VAL A 242 -7.13 -1.82 30.81
N ALA A 243 -6.95 -1.42 32.07
CA ALA A 243 -7.53 -2.09 33.24
C ALA A 243 -9.07 -2.00 33.28
N ALA A 244 -9.63 -0.92 32.73
CA ALA A 244 -11.08 -0.80 32.57
C ALA A 244 -11.66 -1.82 31.57
N MET A 245 -10.85 -2.36 30.65
CA MET A 245 -11.22 -3.46 29.75
C MET A 245 -11.15 -4.83 30.44
N ASN A 246 -11.78 -4.92 31.61
CA ASN A 246 -11.80 -6.12 32.44
C ASN A 246 -12.68 -7.24 31.84
N ASP A 247 -12.72 -8.38 32.53
CA ASP A 247 -13.46 -9.56 32.07
C ASP A 247 -14.97 -9.33 31.94
N ASP A 248 -15.55 -8.42 32.73
CA ASP A 248 -16.98 -8.05 32.62
C ASP A 248 -17.25 -7.34 31.30
N VAL A 249 -16.49 -6.27 31.00
CA VAL A 249 -16.59 -5.53 29.74
C VAL A 249 -16.37 -6.47 28.56
N ARG A 250 -15.37 -7.34 28.64
CA ARG A 250 -15.07 -8.35 27.62
C ARG A 250 -16.24 -9.31 27.38
N SER A 251 -16.90 -9.78 28.43
CA SER A 251 -18.09 -10.64 28.33
C SER A 251 -19.26 -9.92 27.67
N ARG A 252 -19.51 -8.67 28.08
CA ARG A 252 -20.59 -7.84 27.53
C ARG A 252 -20.36 -7.51 26.05
N VAL A 253 -19.14 -7.16 25.66
CA VAL A 253 -18.76 -6.93 24.26
C VAL A 253 -18.97 -8.18 23.44
N ARG A 254 -18.55 -9.34 23.95
CA ARG A 254 -18.74 -10.62 23.27
C ARG A 254 -20.23 -10.92 23.02
N GLU A 255 -21.06 -10.78 24.04
CA GLU A 255 -22.51 -10.96 23.91
C GLU A 255 -23.08 -10.01 22.85
N ALA A 256 -22.72 -8.73 22.90
CA ALA A 256 -23.18 -7.74 21.94
C ALA A 256 -22.71 -8.01 20.49
N VAL A 257 -21.47 -8.47 20.30
CA VAL A 257 -20.89 -8.75 18.97
C VAL A 257 -21.50 -9.98 18.33
N PHE A 258 -21.79 -11.03 19.11
CA PHE A 258 -22.27 -12.33 18.63
C PHE A 258 -23.76 -12.60 18.91
N ALA A 259 -24.54 -11.59 19.32
CA ALA A 259 -25.98 -11.71 19.58
C ALA A 259 -26.84 -11.93 18.31
N GLY A 260 -26.24 -12.00 17.11
CA GLY A 260 -26.98 -12.10 15.86
C GLY A 260 -27.70 -10.80 15.46
N TYR A 261 -27.27 -9.68 16.03
CA TYR A 261 -27.82 -8.36 15.70
C TYR A 261 -27.51 -7.94 14.27
N GLU A 262 -28.44 -7.17 13.69
CA GLU A 262 -28.11 -6.38 12.50
C GLU A 262 -27.03 -5.34 12.83
N LYS A 263 -26.26 -4.92 11.83
CA LYS A 263 -25.11 -4.02 12.02
C LYS A 263 -25.45 -2.79 12.87
N GLY A 264 -26.57 -2.12 12.56
CA GLY A 264 -26.97 -0.90 13.28
C GLY A 264 -27.34 -1.13 14.75
N GLU A 265 -27.86 -2.30 15.09
CA GLU A 265 -28.18 -2.67 16.47
C GLU A 265 -26.91 -3.05 17.24
N ARG A 266 -26.00 -3.80 16.60
CA ARG A 266 -24.68 -4.12 17.15
C ARG A 266 -23.87 -2.87 17.43
N ASP A 267 -23.79 -1.94 16.48
CA ASP A 267 -23.02 -0.70 16.64
C ASP A 267 -23.57 0.14 17.82
N LYS A 268 -24.89 0.17 18.01
CA LYS A 268 -25.52 0.80 19.17
C LYS A 268 -25.19 0.08 20.47
N ALA A 269 -25.34 -1.25 20.52
CA ALA A 269 -25.08 -2.04 21.72
C ALA A 269 -23.61 -1.91 22.17
N VAL A 270 -22.67 -2.01 21.23
CA VAL A 270 -21.24 -1.83 21.46
C VAL A 270 -20.92 -0.38 21.88
N GLY A 271 -21.55 0.61 21.25
CA GLY A 271 -21.37 2.03 21.60
C GLY A 271 -21.90 2.39 23.00
N VAL A 272 -22.97 1.74 23.46
CA VAL A 272 -23.46 1.89 24.84
C VAL A 272 -22.41 1.39 25.84
N ILE A 273 -21.85 0.20 25.60
CA ILE A 273 -20.79 -0.36 26.46
C ILE A 273 -19.57 0.57 26.47
N GLN A 274 -19.14 1.08 25.32
CA GLN A 274 -18.03 2.02 25.23
C GLN A 274 -18.28 3.30 26.06
N SER A 275 -19.49 3.84 25.99
CA SER A 275 -19.88 5.06 26.71
C SER A 275 -19.90 4.84 28.22
N GLU A 276 -20.38 3.67 28.67
CA GLU A 276 -20.35 3.30 30.09
C GLU A 276 -18.92 3.13 30.61
N VAL A 277 -18.04 2.47 29.85
CA VAL A 277 -16.64 2.32 30.24
C VAL A 277 -15.95 3.68 30.32
N ALA A 278 -16.17 4.56 29.34
CA ALA A 278 -15.64 5.92 29.35
C ALA A 278 -16.11 6.72 30.58
N ALA A 279 -17.35 6.54 31.05
CA ALA A 279 -17.88 7.22 32.22
C ALA A 279 -17.27 6.73 33.56
N THR A 280 -16.67 5.54 33.60
CA THR A 280 -16.01 5.00 34.80
C THR A 280 -14.56 5.46 34.96
N LEU A 281 -13.96 6.01 33.90
CA LEU A 281 -12.58 6.45 33.89
C LEU A 281 -12.47 7.91 34.38
N PRO A 282 -11.36 8.28 35.04
CA PRO A 282 -11.17 9.65 35.49
C PRO A 282 -11.02 10.62 34.31
N GLU A 283 -11.46 11.86 34.50
CA GLU A 283 -11.57 12.89 33.44
C GLU A 283 -10.22 13.27 32.79
N ASP A 284 -9.09 12.87 33.39
CA ASP A 284 -7.75 13.12 32.89
C ASP A 284 -7.28 12.09 31.84
N VAL A 285 -8.06 11.02 31.61
CA VAL A 285 -7.82 10.04 30.55
C VAL A 285 -8.41 10.56 29.23
N PRO A 286 -7.59 10.80 28.19
CA PRO A 286 -8.09 11.27 26.91
C PRO A 286 -9.11 10.29 26.29
N SER A 287 -10.22 10.80 25.79
CA SER A 287 -11.28 9.98 25.17
C SER A 287 -10.77 9.14 23.99
N GLY A 288 -9.77 9.62 23.26
CA GLY A 288 -9.10 8.87 22.19
C GLY A 288 -8.41 7.60 22.68
N GLU A 289 -7.77 7.62 23.85
CA GLU A 289 -7.10 6.44 24.42
C GLU A 289 -8.11 5.36 24.85
N VAL A 290 -9.25 5.79 25.43
CA VAL A 290 -10.34 4.88 25.81
C VAL A 290 -10.92 4.22 24.57
N ARG A 291 -11.14 4.98 23.50
CA ARG A 291 -11.59 4.47 22.21
C ARG A 291 -10.62 3.45 21.63
N ASP A 292 -9.34 3.77 21.56
CA ASP A 292 -8.32 2.89 20.98
C ASP A 292 -8.18 1.58 21.77
N ALA A 293 -8.25 1.64 23.11
CA ALA A 293 -8.23 0.45 23.97
C ALA A 293 -9.49 -0.42 23.79
N PHE A 294 -10.67 0.22 23.68
CA PHE A 294 -11.93 -0.47 23.48
C PHE A 294 -12.01 -1.13 22.09
N ASP A 295 -11.58 -0.43 21.04
CA ASP A 295 -11.53 -0.97 19.67
C ASP A 295 -10.59 -2.19 19.59
N SER A 296 -9.45 -2.12 20.30
CA SER A 296 -8.53 -3.25 20.42
C SER A 296 -9.16 -4.47 21.12
N LEU A 297 -9.97 -4.24 22.15
CA LEU A 297 -10.72 -5.30 22.84
C LEU A 297 -11.77 -5.94 21.91
N VAL A 298 -12.53 -5.12 21.18
CA VAL A 298 -13.54 -5.60 20.21
C VAL A 298 -12.88 -6.49 19.16
N ASP A 299 -11.76 -6.04 18.58
CA ASP A 299 -10.96 -6.81 17.62
C ASP A 299 -10.49 -8.15 18.21
N GLU A 300 -10.00 -8.14 19.45
CA GLU A 300 -9.53 -9.33 20.13
C GLU A 300 -10.67 -10.34 20.37
N VAL A 301 -11.81 -9.87 20.88
CA VAL A 301 -13.01 -10.68 21.14
C VAL A 301 -13.55 -11.29 19.85
N PHE A 302 -13.65 -10.48 18.79
CA PHE A 302 -14.11 -10.94 17.49
C PHE A 302 -13.19 -12.02 16.92
N ARG A 303 -11.87 -11.77 16.89
CA ARG A 303 -10.88 -12.75 16.40
C ARG A 303 -10.90 -14.05 17.22
N LYS A 304 -11.01 -13.96 18.54
CA LYS A 304 -11.08 -15.13 19.41
C LYS A 304 -12.33 -15.97 19.15
N GLY A 305 -13.49 -15.33 18.99
CA GLY A 305 -14.74 -16.02 18.66
C GLY A 305 -14.65 -16.77 17.33
N VAL A 306 -14.15 -16.11 16.27
CA VAL A 306 -13.98 -16.75 14.96
C VAL A 306 -12.98 -17.90 15.03
N LEU A 307 -11.80 -17.70 15.62
CA LEU A 307 -10.71 -18.69 15.59
C LEU A 307 -10.90 -19.88 16.53
N LYS A 308 -11.45 -19.66 17.73
CA LYS A 308 -11.52 -20.70 18.77
C LYS A 308 -12.88 -21.36 18.87
N GLU A 309 -13.93 -20.66 18.47
CA GLU A 309 -15.32 -21.08 18.72
C GLU A 309 -16.11 -21.24 17.42
N ASN A 310 -15.53 -20.83 16.29
CA ASN A 310 -16.09 -20.99 14.95
C ASN A 310 -17.47 -20.31 14.79
N VAL A 311 -17.66 -19.18 15.48
CA VAL A 311 -18.87 -18.35 15.41
C VAL A 311 -18.54 -17.06 14.69
N ARG A 312 -19.43 -16.61 13.79
CA ARG A 312 -19.34 -15.29 13.16
C ARG A 312 -20.34 -14.32 13.79
N ALA A 313 -20.12 -13.03 13.60
CA ALA A 313 -21.00 -12.00 14.16
C ALA A 313 -22.43 -12.04 13.59
N ASP A 314 -22.63 -12.69 12.44
CA ASP A 314 -23.92 -12.90 11.78
C ASP A 314 -24.59 -14.26 12.10
N GLY A 315 -23.97 -15.09 12.95
CA GLY A 315 -24.41 -16.45 13.27
C GLY A 315 -23.69 -17.50 12.43
#